data_AF-A0A542ZIT6-F1
#
_entry.id   AF-A0A542ZIT6-F1
#
_cell.length_a   1.000
_cell.length_b   1.000
_cell.length_c   1.000
_cell.angle_alpha   90.00
_cell.angle_beta   90.00
_cell.angle_gamma   90.00
#
_symmetry.space_group_name_H-M   'P 1'
#
loop_
_entity.id
_entity.type
_entity.pdbx_description
1 polymer ?
#
loop_
_entity_poly.entity_id
_entity_poly.type
_entity_poly.pdbx_seq_one_letter_code
_entity_poly.pdbx_strand_id
1 'polypeptide(L)'
;MLHAAAEWGTGQVFWSMFWFFMFFIWIWLLIVIFGDIFRSDDLSGWGKALWTIFVIVLPYLGVFVYLIARGHKMQAHAQESAARSRGYQPTAAPAHNGSTAEEISRLADLRDRGVISEAEFQQAKARALT
;
A
#
# COMPACT_ATOMS: atom_id res chain seq x y z
N MET A 1 -24.18 -1.76 -18.42
CA MET A 1 -22.91 -1.42 -17.73
C MET A 1 -23.09 -0.58 -16.46
N LEU A 2 -24.32 -0.37 -15.94
CA LEU A 2 -24.57 0.40 -14.71
C LEU A 2 -24.68 -0.47 -13.43
N HIS A 3 -24.67 -1.79 -13.53
CA HIS A 3 -24.81 -2.69 -12.37
C HIS A 3 -23.48 -3.04 -11.69
N ALA A 4 -22.35 -2.98 -12.41
CA ALA A 4 -21.05 -3.32 -11.85
C ALA A 4 -20.54 -2.28 -10.84
N ALA A 5 -20.84 -0.99 -11.00
CA ALA A 5 -20.40 0.02 -10.05
C ALA A 5 -21.11 -0.07 -8.68
N ALA A 6 -22.35 -0.56 -8.65
CA ALA A 6 -23.09 -0.77 -7.42
C ALA A 6 -22.49 -1.93 -6.61
N GLU A 7 -22.20 -3.07 -7.25
CA GLU A 7 -21.69 -4.25 -6.53
C GLU A 7 -20.27 -4.07 -5.95
N TRP A 8 -19.44 -3.22 -6.56
CA TRP A 8 -18.08 -2.97 -6.08
C TRP A 8 -18.03 -1.99 -4.89
N GLY A 9 -19.05 -1.16 -4.70
CA GLY A 9 -19.10 -0.15 -3.64
C GLY A 9 -19.86 -0.57 -2.38
N THR A 10 -21.01 -1.24 -2.50
CA THR A 10 -21.89 -1.46 -1.33
C THR A 10 -21.28 -2.38 -0.29
N GLY A 11 -20.59 -3.44 -0.71
CA GLY A 11 -19.91 -4.36 0.20
C GLY A 11 -18.75 -3.71 0.95
N GLN A 12 -17.95 -2.90 0.26
CA GLN A 12 -16.85 -2.14 0.87
C GLN A 12 -17.38 -1.07 1.85
N VAL A 13 -18.45 -0.38 1.49
CA VAL A 13 -19.10 0.61 2.36
C VAL A 13 -19.66 -0.07 3.61
N PHE A 14 -20.38 -1.19 3.48
CA PHE A 14 -20.84 -1.98 4.62
C PHE A 14 -19.69 -2.42 5.52
N TRP A 15 -18.60 -2.94 4.92
CA TRP A 15 -17.43 -3.40 5.67
C TRP A 15 -16.71 -2.25 6.39
N SER A 16 -16.57 -1.10 5.74
CA SER A 16 -15.97 0.10 6.35
C SER A 16 -16.86 0.68 7.47
N MET A 17 -18.19 0.68 7.29
CA MET A 17 -19.15 1.06 8.32
C MET A 17 -19.09 0.10 9.52
N PHE A 18 -18.97 -1.20 9.28
CA PHE A 18 -18.80 -2.21 10.32
C PHE A 18 -17.48 -2.01 11.09
N TRP A 19 -16.37 -1.78 10.39
CA TRP A 19 -15.09 -1.48 11.03
C TRP A 19 -15.13 -0.18 11.85
N PHE A 20 -15.78 0.86 11.31
CA PHE A 20 -15.99 2.12 12.02
C PHE A 20 -16.83 1.92 13.30
N PHE A 21 -17.91 1.14 13.22
CA PHE A 21 -18.74 0.81 14.37
C PHE A 21 -17.98 -0.03 15.41
N MET A 22 -17.18 -1.00 14.98
CA MET A 22 -16.31 -1.80 15.84
C MET A 22 -15.29 -0.91 16.56
N PHE A 23 -14.67 0.04 15.85
CA PHE A 23 -13.77 1.02 16.45
C PHE A 23 -14.48 1.89 17.48
N PHE A 24 -15.71 2.34 17.19
CA PHE A 24 -16.51 3.11 18.14
C PHE A 24 -16.85 2.32 19.40
N ILE A 25 -17.33 1.08 19.26
CA ILE A 25 -17.57 0.17 20.40
C ILE A 25 -16.30 -0.03 21.20
N TRP A 26 -15.16 -0.22 20.55
CA TRP A 26 -13.88 -0.40 21.22
C TRP A 26 -13.51 0.79 22.10
N ILE A 27 -13.61 2.02 21.58
CA ILE A 27 -13.39 3.25 22.37
C ILE A 27 -14.41 3.37 23.51
N TRP A 28 -15.69 3.12 23.23
CA TRP A 28 -16.75 3.20 24.22
C TRP A 28 -16.53 2.20 25.37
N LEU A 29 -16.13 0.97 25.04
CA LEU A 29 -15.80 -0.07 26.00
C LEU A 29 -14.61 0.31 26.87
N LEU A 30 -13.57 0.94 26.31
CA LEU A 30 -12.48 1.51 27.11
C LEU A 30 -13.02 2.53 28.13
N ILE A 31 -13.84 3.49 27.71
CA ILE A 31 -14.40 4.52 28.60
C ILE A 31 -15.23 3.86 29.72
N VAL A 32 -16.06 2.87 29.40
CA VAL A 32 -16.86 2.13 30.39
C VAL A 32 -15.98 1.39 31.38
N ILE A 33 -14.94 0.69 30.91
CA ILE A 33 -14.01 -0.02 31.79
C ILE A 33 -13.25 0.97 32.69
N PHE A 34 -12.76 2.09 32.15
CA PHE A 34 -12.13 3.12 32.97
C PHE A 34 -13.09 3.65 34.02
N GLY A 35 -14.33 3.99 33.63
CA GLY A 35 -15.37 4.44 34.55
C GLY A 35 -15.68 3.41 35.64
N ASP A 36 -15.72 2.13 35.29
CA ASP A 36 -15.93 1.03 36.24
C ASP A 36 -14.77 0.93 37.24
N ILE A 37 -13.52 0.92 36.77
CA ILE A 37 -12.31 0.90 37.62
C ILE A 37 -12.31 2.10 38.60
N PHE A 38 -12.67 3.29 38.12
CA PHE A 38 -12.72 4.48 38.98
C PHE A 38 -13.85 4.41 40.00
N ARG A 39 -15.02 3.87 39.62
CA ARG A 39 -16.20 3.73 40.48
C ARG A 39 -16.08 2.59 41.49
N SER A 40 -15.23 1.59 41.24
CA SER A 40 -14.98 0.52 42.19
C SER A 40 -14.25 1.06 43.44
N ASP A 41 -15.00 1.29 44.51
CA ASP A 41 -14.44 1.70 45.82
C ASP A 41 -13.73 0.55 46.55
N ASP A 42 -13.91 -0.68 46.08
CA ASP A 42 -13.26 -1.89 46.60
C ASP A 42 -11.78 -2.01 46.15
N LEU A 43 -11.39 -1.27 45.10
CA LEU A 43 -10.02 -1.28 44.60
C LEU A 43 -9.20 -0.17 45.26
N SER A 44 -8.12 -0.57 45.95
CA SER A 44 -7.09 0.38 46.40
C SER A 44 -6.53 1.18 45.21
N GLY A 45 -6.00 2.39 45.46
CA GLY A 45 -5.45 3.23 44.38
C GLY A 45 -4.38 2.54 43.51
N TRP A 46 -3.61 1.63 44.10
CA TRP A 46 -2.67 0.76 43.38
C TRP A 46 -3.35 -0.27 42.50
N GLY A 47 -4.46 -0.86 42.95
CA GLY A 47 -5.30 -1.74 42.13
C GLY A 47 -5.84 -1.01 40.90
N LYS A 48 -6.36 0.21 41.07
CA LYS A 48 -6.84 1.04 39.95
C LYS A 48 -5.73 1.35 38.94
N ALA A 49 -4.52 1.65 39.42
CA ALA A 49 -3.36 1.91 38.56
C ALA A 49 -2.94 0.67 37.76
N LEU A 50 -2.86 -0.50 38.40
CA LEU A 50 -2.51 -1.75 37.73
C LEU A 50 -3.54 -2.14 36.66
N TRP A 51 -4.83 -2.05 36.98
CA TRP A 51 -5.91 -2.33 36.03
C TRP A 51 -5.89 -1.38 34.83
N THR A 52 -5.66 -0.09 35.07
CA THR A 52 -5.49 0.92 34.01
C THR A 52 -4.35 0.56 33.07
N ILE A 53 -3.17 0.22 33.60
CA ILE A 53 -2.01 -0.19 32.79
C ILE A 53 -2.34 -1.45 31.99
N PHE A 54 -2.97 -2.44 32.62
CA PHE A 54 -3.33 -3.70 31.96
C PHE A 54 -4.24 -3.47 30.76
N VAL A 55 -5.29 -2.65 30.91
CA VAL A 55 -6.23 -2.30 29.81
C VAL A 55 -5.52 -1.60 28.65
N ILE A 56 -4.53 -0.75 28.93
CA ILE A 56 -3.74 -0.04 27.91
C ILE A 56 -2.77 -0.99 27.19
N VAL A 57 -2.11 -1.89 27.93
CA VAL A 57 -1.02 -2.73 27.40
C VAL A 57 -1.56 -3.95 26.65
N LEU A 58 -2.67 -4.55 27.10
CA LEU A 58 -3.26 -5.75 26.52
C LEU A 58 -3.51 -5.70 25.00
N PRO A 59 -4.05 -4.62 24.40
CA PRO A 59 -4.22 -4.55 22.94
C PRO A 59 -2.88 -4.63 22.20
N TYR A 60 -1.83 -3.96 22.69
CA TYR A 60 -0.49 -4.04 22.09
C TYR A 60 0.13 -5.42 22.27
N LEU A 61 -0.05 -6.03 23.44
CA LEU A 61 0.42 -7.38 23.71
C LEU A 61 -0.20 -8.39 22.72
N GLY A 62 -1.50 -8.27 22.44
CA GLY A 62 -2.17 -9.08 21.43
C GLY A 62 -1.56 -8.93 20.03
N VAL A 63 -1.25 -7.70 19.62
CA VAL A 63 -0.56 -7.43 18.34
C VAL A 63 0.84 -8.03 18.34
N PHE A 64 1.64 -7.84 19.40
CA PHE A 64 2.98 -8.41 19.47
C PHE A 64 2.96 -9.94 19.46
N VAL A 65 2.07 -10.58 20.22
CA VAL A 65 1.87 -12.03 20.19
C VAL A 65 1.48 -12.49 18.79
N TYR A 66 0.56 -11.80 18.12
CA TYR A 66 0.18 -12.10 16.73
C TYR A 66 1.37 -12.00 15.77
N LEU A 67 2.17 -10.94 15.89
CA LEU A 67 3.36 -10.73 15.06
C LEU A 67 4.43 -11.78 15.33
N ILE A 68 4.64 -12.21 16.57
CA ILE A 68 5.59 -13.28 16.89
C ILE A 68 5.07 -14.63 16.36
N ALA A 69 3.79 -14.94 16.57
CA ALA A 69 3.18 -16.19 16.13
C ALA A 69 3.04 -16.31 14.61
N ARG A 70 2.84 -15.19 13.90
CA ARG A 70 2.51 -15.18 12.46
C ARG A 70 3.52 -14.42 11.59
N GLY A 71 4.49 -13.73 12.17
CA GLY A 71 5.48 -12.90 11.47
C GLY A 71 6.36 -13.67 10.48
N HIS A 72 6.45 -14.99 10.62
CA HIS A 72 7.18 -15.84 9.68
C HIS A 72 6.56 -15.90 8.27
N LYS A 73 5.31 -15.46 8.08
CA LYS A 73 4.61 -15.57 6.78
C LYS A 73 4.78 -14.37 5.84
N MET A 74 5.38 -13.27 6.28
CA MET A 74 5.61 -12.10 5.41
C MET A 74 6.79 -12.30 4.44
N GLN A 75 7.81 -13.07 4.82
CA GLN A 75 8.98 -13.32 3.98
C GLN A 75 8.66 -14.18 2.74
N ALA A 76 7.75 -15.16 2.87
CA ALA A 76 7.37 -16.03 1.75
C ALA A 76 6.56 -15.28 0.68
N HIS A 77 5.62 -14.43 1.09
CA HIS A 77 4.83 -13.64 0.14
C HIS A 77 5.62 -12.50 -0.50
N ALA A 78 6.63 -11.93 0.18
CA ALA A 78 7.53 -10.95 -0.42
C ALA A 78 8.38 -11.56 -1.55
N GLN A 79 8.84 -12.80 -1.39
CA GLN A 79 9.61 -13.49 -2.44
C GLN A 79 8.71 -13.94 -3.60
N GLU A 80 7.50 -14.42 -3.33
CA GLU A 80 6.55 -14.83 -4.36
C GLU A 80 5.96 -13.63 -5.12
N SER A 81 5.70 -12.51 -4.43
CA SER A 81 5.32 -11.25 -5.09
C SER A 81 6.48 -10.62 -5.84
N ALA A 82 7.73 -10.67 -5.36
CA ALA A 82 8.89 -10.24 -6.16
C ALA A 82 9.10 -11.13 -7.40
N ALA A 83 8.88 -12.45 -7.30
CA ALA A 83 8.93 -13.37 -8.43
C ALA A 83 7.76 -13.12 -9.42
N ARG A 84 6.56 -12.83 -8.93
CA ARG A 84 5.39 -12.49 -9.76
C ARG A 84 5.47 -11.07 -10.33
N SER A 85 6.16 -10.13 -9.67
CA SER A 85 6.46 -8.78 -10.19
C SER A 85 7.51 -8.81 -11.30
N ARG A 86 8.43 -9.79 -11.28
CA ARG A 86 9.33 -10.04 -12.41
C ARG A 86 8.60 -10.69 -13.60
N GLY A 87 7.49 -11.39 -13.37
CA GLY A 87 6.67 -12.02 -14.41
C GLY A 87 5.49 -11.17 -14.91
N TYR A 88 5.08 -10.14 -14.16
CA TYR A 88 4.06 -9.19 -14.54
C TYR A 88 4.69 -7.79 -14.57
N GLN A 89 5.51 -7.56 -15.58
CA GLN A 89 5.47 -6.27 -16.24
C GLN A 89 4.10 -6.25 -16.94
N PRO A 90 3.09 -5.48 -16.50
CA PRO A 90 2.24 -4.91 -17.51
C PRO A 90 3.24 -4.19 -18.42
N THR A 91 3.20 -4.53 -19.70
CA THR A 91 3.63 -3.63 -20.75
C THR A 91 2.90 -2.31 -20.50
N ALA A 92 3.46 -1.51 -19.59
CA ALA A 92 3.36 -0.07 -19.68
C ALA A 92 3.86 0.16 -21.10
N ALA A 93 2.92 0.40 -22.00
CA ALA A 93 3.20 1.01 -23.28
C ALA A 93 4.32 2.02 -23.01
N PRO A 94 5.47 1.93 -23.69
CA PRO A 94 6.61 2.76 -23.34
C PRO A 94 6.10 4.19 -23.37
N ALA A 95 6.02 4.82 -22.19
CA ALA A 95 5.83 6.25 -22.10
C ALA A 95 6.97 6.82 -22.95
N HIS A 96 6.57 7.36 -24.10
CA HIS A 96 7.44 7.92 -25.13
C HIS A 96 8.03 9.22 -24.59
N ASN A 97 8.90 9.08 -23.59
CA ASN A 97 9.65 10.16 -22.97
C ASN A 97 11.14 9.78 -22.94
N GLY A 98 11.61 9.08 -23.98
CA GLY A 98 13.04 9.04 -24.26
C GLY A 98 13.46 10.49 -24.51
N SER A 99 14.45 10.98 -23.77
CA SER A 99 14.96 12.33 -23.99
C SER A 99 15.34 12.49 -25.47
N THR A 100 15.13 13.67 -26.06
CA THR A 100 15.51 13.96 -27.46
C THR A 100 16.93 13.52 -27.79
N ALA A 101 17.84 13.55 -26.81
CA ALA A 101 19.22 13.07 -26.95
C ALA A 101 19.33 11.56 -27.21
N GLU A 102 18.46 10.76 -26.60
CA GLU A 102 18.44 9.29 -26.74
C GLU A 102 17.73 8.81 -28.02
N GLU A 103 16.88 9.66 -28.59
CA GLU A 103 16.31 9.44 -29.92
C GLU A 103 17.34 9.78 -31.01
N ILE A 104 18.08 10.88 -30.85
CA ILE A 104 19.16 11.27 -31.75
C ILE A 104 20.30 10.24 -31.74
N SER A 105 20.63 9.65 -30.57
CA SER A 105 21.68 8.60 -30.50
C SER A 105 21.28 7.32 -31.23
N ARG A 106 20.01 6.92 -31.14
CA ARG A 106 19.47 5.77 -31.90
C ARG A 106 19.45 6.03 -33.41
N LEU A 107 19.10 7.24 -33.82
CA LEU A 107 19.15 7.62 -35.24
C LEU A 107 20.60 7.59 -35.78
N ALA A 108 21.60 7.99 -34.98
CA ALA A 108 23.01 7.95 -35.38
C ALA A 108 23.51 6.50 -35.57
N ASP A 109 23.12 5.60 -34.67
CA ASP A 109 23.45 4.18 -34.76
C ASP A 109 22.81 3.49 -35.98
N LEU A 110 21.60 3.91 -36.38
CA LEU A 110 20.97 3.43 -37.61
C LEU A 110 21.69 3.91 -38.88
N ARG A 111 22.21 5.15 -38.87
CA ARG A 111 23.07 5.65 -39.95
C ARG A 111 24.38 4.89 -40.03
N ASP A 112 25.03 4.61 -38.90
CA ASP A 112 26.30 3.87 -38.87
C ASP A 112 26.17 2.44 -39.39
N ARG A 113 24.99 1.84 -39.20
CA ARG A 113 24.65 0.54 -39.78
C ARG A 113 24.24 0.61 -41.26
N GLY A 114 24.23 1.81 -41.86
CA GLY A 114 23.84 2.04 -43.25
C GLY A 114 22.36 1.83 -43.53
N VAL A 115 21.51 1.79 -42.50
CA VAL A 115 20.07 1.55 -42.61
C VAL A 115 19.34 2.80 -43.09
N ILE A 116 19.87 3.98 -42.76
CA ILE A 116 19.37 5.28 -43.21
C ILE A 116 20.51 6.11 -43.81
N SER A 117 20.19 6.94 -44.79
CA SER A 117 21.15 7.86 -45.40
C SER A 117 21.39 9.11 -44.53
N GLU A 118 22.51 9.80 -44.74
CA GLU A 118 22.84 11.03 -44.01
C GLU A 118 21.75 12.12 -44.19
N ALA A 119 21.14 12.20 -45.37
CA ALA A 119 20.05 13.14 -45.64
C ALA A 119 18.80 12.84 -44.79
N GLU A 120 18.45 11.57 -44.62
CA GLU A 120 17.31 11.12 -43.81
C GLU A 120 17.57 11.31 -42.32
N PHE A 121 18.81 11.07 -41.87
CA PHE A 121 19.23 11.33 -40.49
C PHE A 121 19.07 12.81 -40.12
N GLN A 122 19.53 13.74 -40.96
CA GLN A 122 19.42 15.17 -40.69
C GLN A 122 17.96 15.64 -40.64
N GLN A 123 17.08 15.08 -41.48
CA GLN A 123 15.65 15.41 -41.48
C GLN A 123 14.94 14.91 -40.21
N ALA A 124 15.26 13.70 -39.75
CA ALA A 124 14.71 13.14 -38.52
C ALA A 124 15.22 13.89 -37.26
N LYS A 125 16.50 14.26 -37.24
CA LYS A 125 17.09 15.07 -36.16
C LYS A 125 16.44 16.46 -36.05
N ALA A 126 16.15 17.11 -37.17
CA ALA A 126 15.48 18.41 -37.17
C ALA A 126 14.06 18.32 -36.58
N ARG A 127 13.32 17.24 -36.86
CA ARG A 127 12.00 16.99 -36.27
C ARG A 127 12.05 16.70 -34.78
N ALA A 128 13.08 16.01 -34.31
CA ALA A 128 13.24 15.68 -32.89
C ALA A 128 13.62 16.91 -32.03
N LEU A 129 14.22 17.94 -32.65
CA LEU A 129 14.67 19.17 -31.99
C LEU A 129 13.66 20.33 -32.05
N THR A 130 12.52 20.15 -32.71
CA THR A 130 11.45 21.17 -32.82
C THR A 130 10.34 20.88 -31.84
#